data_AF-A0A932CM59-F1
#
_entry.id   AF-A0A932CM59-F1
#
_cell.length_a   1.000
_cell.length_b   1.000
_cell.length_c   1.000
_cell.angle_alpha   90.00
_cell.angle_beta   90.00
_cell.angle_gamma   90.00
#
_symmetry.space_group_name_H-M   'P 1'
#
loop_
_entity.id
_entity.type
_entity.pdbx_description
1 polymer ?
#
loop_
_entity_poly.entity_id
_entity_poly.type
_entity_poly.pdbx_seq_one_letter_code
_entity_poly.pdbx_strand_id
1 'polypeptide(L)' 'MPADEVIVRLLAALDCHGGLLTATALSRAIDYPAIRLRGLLAVMQRILNIDGYAVLTRDEASDTVELNRDLLCRQFDAD' A
#
# COMPACT_ATOMS: atom_id res chain seq x y z
N MET A 1 -13.20 0.35 7.94
CA MET A 1 -12.50 0.85 6.75
C MET A 1 -11.59 1.99 7.18
N PRO A 2 -10.37 2.14 6.64
CA PRO A 2 -9.52 3.30 6.91
C PRO A 2 -10.18 4.58 6.37
N ALA A 3 -9.79 5.74 6.91
CA ALA A 3 -10.22 7.03 6.37
C ALA A 3 -9.56 7.28 5.01
N ASP A 4 -10.26 7.94 4.09
CA ASP A 4 -9.79 8.19 2.73
C ASP A 4 -8.44 8.91 2.70
N GLU A 5 -8.22 9.87 3.60
CA GLU A 5 -6.93 10.55 3.74
C GLU A 5 -5.77 9.59 4.03
N VAL A 6 -6.00 8.53 4.80
CA VAL A 6 -4.98 7.51 5.08
C VAL A 6 -4.70 6.67 3.84
N ILE A 7 -5.73 6.36 3.07
CA ILE A 7 -5.60 5.64 1.79
C ILE A 7 -4.77 6.46 0.80
N VAL A 8 -5.13 7.73 0.61
CA VAL A 8 -4.42 8.64 -0.31
C VAL A 8 -2.96 8.78 0.10
N ARG A 9 -2.67 8.98 1.38
CA ARG A 9 -1.30 9.11 1.88
C ARG A 9 -0.48 7.83 1.68
N LEU A 10 -1.08 6.65 1.88
CA LEU A 10 -0.42 5.37 1.65
C LEU A 10 -0.04 5.18 0.18
N LEU A 11 -0.99 5.42 -0.72
CA LEU A 11 -0.75 5.29 -2.16
C LEU A 11 0.30 6.31 -2.64
N ALA A 12 0.15 7.57 -2.23
CA ALA A 12 1.09 8.63 -2.58
C ALA A 12 2.50 8.36 -2.03
N ALA A 13 2.62 7.90 -0.78
CA ALA A 13 3.92 7.58 -0.20
C ALA A 13 4.62 6.44 -0.96
N LEU A 14 3.90 5.39 -1.34
CA LEU A 14 4.47 4.29 -2.13
C LEU A 14 4.86 4.76 -3.53
N ASP A 15 3.96 5.47 -4.24
CA ASP A 15 4.21 5.98 -5.60
C ASP A 15 5.44 6.91 -5.65
N CYS A 16 5.55 7.85 -4.71
CA CYS A 16 6.70 8.76 -4.60
C CYS A 16 8.05 8.04 -4.36
N HIS A 17 8.03 6.81 -3.86
CA HIS A 17 9.24 6.00 -3.61
C HIS A 17 9.41 4.87 -4.64
N GLY A 18 8.78 4.99 -5.82
CA GLY A 18 8.89 3.99 -6.88
C GLY A 18 8.16 2.68 -6.58
N GLY A 19 7.17 2.74 -5.70
CA GLY A 19 6.33 1.61 -5.32
C GLY A 19 6.85 0.78 -4.15
N LEU A 20 8.04 1.02 -3.60
CA LEU A 20 8.64 0.13 -2.59
C LEU A 20 9.11 0.90 -1.34
N LEU A 21 8.63 0.47 -0.17
CA LEU A 21 9.06 0.99 1.13
C LEU A 21 9.13 -0.12 2.17
N THR A 22 9.96 0.04 3.20
CA THR A 22 9.82 -0.80 4.40
C THR A 22 8.54 -0.42 5.15
N ALA A 23 7.94 -1.34 5.91
CA ALA A 23 6.76 -1.05 6.73
C ALA A 23 7.06 0.08 7.73
N THR A 24 8.27 0.10 8.29
CA THR A 24 8.74 1.19 9.17
C THR A 24 8.82 2.54 8.45
N ALA A 25 9.37 2.58 7.23
CA ALA A 25 9.46 3.82 6.45
C ALA A 25 8.07 4.31 6.03
N LEU A 26 7.19 3.40 5.60
CA LEU A 26 5.81 3.72 5.25
C LEU A 26 5.05 4.30 6.44
N SER A 27 5.11 3.65 7.61
CA SER A 27 4.49 4.13 8.85
C SER A 27 4.88 5.58 9.17
N ARG A 28 6.16 5.93 9.01
CA ARG A 28 6.67 7.29 9.22
C ARG A 28 6.18 8.26 8.14
N ALA A 29 6.27 7.87 6.86
CA ALA A 29 5.85 8.71 5.73
C ALA A 29 4.37 9.09 5.82
N ILE A 30 3.53 8.18 6.32
CA ILE A 30 2.10 8.40 6.50
C ILE A 30 1.69 8.70 7.94
N ASP A 31 2.63 9.11 8.81
CA ASP A 31 2.38 9.46 10.23
C ASP A 31 1.33 8.55 10.88
N TYR A 32 1.53 7.24 10.73
CA TYR A 32 0.56 6.22 11.13
C TYR A 32 1.21 5.25 12.11
N PRO A 33 0.54 4.89 13.23
CA PRO A 33 1.14 4.00 14.22
C PRO A 33 1.58 2.67 13.62
N ALA A 34 2.86 2.32 13.74
CA ALA A 34 3.44 1.09 13.17
C ALA A 34 2.67 -0.18 13.59
N ILE A 35 2.22 -0.23 14.86
CA ILE A 35 1.41 -1.35 15.38
C ILE A 35 0.07 -1.53 14.66
N ARG A 36 -0.50 -0.46 14.10
CA ARG A 36 -1.76 -0.49 13.34
C ARG A 36 -1.52 -0.69 11.84
N LEU A 37 -0.30 -0.46 11.35
CA LEU A 37 0.01 -0.51 9.91
C LEU A 37 -0.30 -1.90 9.31
N ARG A 38 0.00 -2.99 10.03
CA ARG A 38 -0.31 -4.34 9.54
C ARG A 38 -1.80 -4.53 9.23
N GLY A 39 -2.67 -4.03 10.11
CA GLY A 39 -4.12 -4.08 9.90
C GLY A 39 -4.58 -3.19 8.74
N LEU A 40 -3.99 -2.00 8.60
CA LEU A 40 -4.23 -1.12 7.46
C LEU A 40 -3.86 -1.82 6.14
N LEU A 41 -2.66 -2.39 6.05
CA LEU A 41 -2.20 -3.10 4.85
C LEU A 41 -3.10 -4.28 4.49
N ALA A 42 -3.54 -5.07 5.47
CA ALA A 42 -4.48 -6.16 5.22
C ALA A 42 -5.82 -5.67 4.64
N VAL A 43 -6.31 -4.51 5.08
CA VAL A 43 -7.52 -3.90 4.49
C VAL A 43 -7.25 -3.38 3.09
N MET A 44 -6.13 -2.70 2.86
CA MET A 44 -5.74 -2.20 1.55
C MET A 44 -5.56 -3.33 0.54
N GLN A 45 -4.95 -4.45 0.93
CA GLN A 45 -4.85 -5.64 0.10
C GLN A 45 -6.22 -6.18 -0.31
N ARG A 46 -7.22 -6.17 0.59
CA ARG A 46 -8.59 -6.61 0.25
C ARG A 46 -9.31 -5.66 -0.69
N ILE A 47 -8.94 -4.38 -0.70
CA ILE A 47 -9.52 -3.35 -1.57
C ILE A 47 -8.85 -3.39 -2.96
N LEU A 48 -7.53 -3.53 -2.99
CA LEU A 48 -6.74 -3.38 -4.21
C LEU A 48 -6.52 -4.71 -4.93
N ASN A 49 -6.31 -5.81 -4.21
CA ASN A 49 -5.98 -7.10 -4.80
C ASN A 49 -7.26 -7.88 -5.16
N ILE A 50 -8.01 -7.35 -6.10
CA ILE A 50 -9.23 -7.98 -6.64
C ILE A 50 -8.82 -8.97 -7.74
N ASP A 51 -9.60 -10.05 -7.92
CA ASP A 51 -9.39 -11.06 -8.97
C ASP A 51 -7.99 -11.70 -9.02
N GLY A 52 -7.27 -11.68 -7.89
CA GLY A 52 -5.94 -12.28 -7.75
C GLY A 52 -4.78 -11.39 -8.20
N TYR A 53 -5.03 -10.14 -8.59
CA TYR A 53 -3.97 -9.20 -8.91
C TYR A 53 -3.23 -8.76 -7.64
N ALA A 54 -1.93 -9.00 -7.58
CA ALA A 54 -1.09 -8.63 -6.44
C ALA A 54 -0.67 -7.13 -6.52
N VAL A 55 -1.66 -6.23 -6.49
CA VAL A 55 -1.44 -4.78 -6.61
C VAL A 55 -0.66 -4.22 -5.42
N LEU A 56 -0.99 -4.66 -4.20
CA LEU A 56 -0.27 -4.33 -2.99
C LEU A 56 0.22 -5.61 -2.31
N THR A 57 1.52 -5.75 -2.11
CA THR A 57 2.11 -6.90 -1.42
C THR A 57 2.87 -6.47 -0.18
N ARG A 58 3.06 -7.40 0.75
CA ARG A 58 3.94 -7.24 1.90
C ARG A 58 4.81 -8.48 1.98
N ASP A 59 6.11 -8.28 1.95
CA ASP A 59 7.08 -9.32 2.25
C ASP A 59 7.43 -9.26 3.74
N GLU A 60 7.06 -10.30 4.49
CA GLU A 60 7.34 -10.36 5.93
C GLU A 60 8.82 -10.62 6.23
N ALA A 61 9.58 -11.23 5.32
CA ALA A 61 11.00 -11.53 5.53
C ALA A 61 11.88 -10.28 5.36
N SER A 62 11.57 -9.45 4.37
CA SER A 62 12.27 -8.17 4.13
C SER A 62 11.63 -6.96 4.82
N ASP A 63 10.45 -7.14 5.45
CA ASP A 63 9.59 -6.09 6.00
C ASP A 63 9.30 -4.96 5.00
N THR A 64 9.10 -5.32 3.72
CA THR A 64 8.79 -4.39 2.65
C THR A 64 7.32 -4.45 2.23
N VAL A 65 6.84 -3.33 1.71
CA VAL A 65 5.52 -3.12 1.12
C VAL A 65 5.74 -2.62 -0.28
N GLU A 66 5.15 -3.32 -1.25
CA GLU A 66 5.27 -3.02 -2.67
C GLU A 66 3.90 -2.68 -3.26
N LEU A 67 3.84 -1.57 -4.01
CA LEU A 67 2.71 -1.15 -4.83
C LEU A 67 3.10 -1.33 -6.30
N ASN A 68 2.39 -2.20 -7.00
CA ASN A 68 2.50 -2.32 -8.44
C ASN A 68 1.59 -1.28 -9.13
N ARG A 69 2.18 -0.13 -9.47
CA ARG A 69 1.48 0.98 -10.13
C ARG A 69 0.83 0.56 -11.45
N ASP A 70 1.53 -0.23 -12.26
CA ASP A 70 1.01 -0.67 -13.56
C ASP A 70 -0.24 -1.54 -13.42
N LEU A 71 -0.26 -2.47 -12.45
CA LEU A 71 -1.45 -3.27 -12.17
C LEU A 71 -2.58 -2.42 -11.61
N LEU A 72 -2.27 -1.46 -10.73
CA LEU A 72 -3.27 -0.54 -10.19
C LEU A 72 -3.96 0.26 -11.33
N CYS A 73 -3.17 0.89 -12.19
CA CYS A 73 -3.66 1.66 -13.34
C CYS A 73 -4.52 0.81 -14.28
N ARG A 74 -4.07 -0.40 -14.62
CA ARG A 74 -4.85 -1.34 -15.46
C ARG A 74 -6.17 -1.77 -14.84
N GLN A 75 -6.22 -1.96 -13.52
CA GLN A 75 -7.43 -2.40 -12.83
C GLN A 75 -8.50 -1.31 -12.75
N PHE A 76 -8.08 -0.04 -12.65
CA PHE A 76 -8.97 1.11 -12.48
C PHE A 76 -9.13 1.96 -13.75
N ASP A 77 -8.63 1.49 -14.89
CA ASP A 77 -8.62 2.22 -16.17
C ASP A 77 -8.10 3.67 -16.00
N ALA A 78 -6.99 3.81 -15.27
CA ALA A 78 -6.35 5.10 -14.99
C ALA A 78 -4.99 5.20 -15.71
N ASP A 79 -4.71 6.36 -16.34
CA ASP A 79 -3.45 6.69 -17.02
C ASP A 79 -2.45 7.43 -16.10
#